data_AF-A0AAD4JTI7-F1
#
_entry.id   AF-A0AAD4JTI7-F1
#
_cell.length_a   1.000
_cell.length_b   1.000
_cell.length_c   1.000
_cell.angle_alpha   90.00
_cell.angle_beta   90.00
_cell.angle_gamma   90.00
#
_symmetry.space_group_name_H-M   'P 1'
#
loop_
_entity.id
_entity.type
_entity.pdbx_description
1 polymer ?
#
loop_
_entity_poly.entity_id
_entity_poly.type
_entity_poly.pdbx_seq_one_letter_code
_entity_poly.pdbx_strand_id
1 'polypeptide(L)'
;MSSYKYSELIKLGTQYARRMNYLSNRIFGEVARTTNDKSMKVGCTIPKLNLTIILIRLYLQVVRMFSEEPIQKRDYVVNWYPRHVETHLLMKNLRDYGLFRDEHQDFKEEMKRLRKLRGKAAPKKGEGKRASKK
;
A
#
# COMPACT_ATOMS: atom_id res chain seq x y z
N MET A 1 17.70 27.25 -48.04
CA MET A 1 16.56 26.38 -47.66
C MET A 1 16.70 26.09 -46.16
N SER A 2 15.83 26.64 -45.32
CA SER A 2 15.91 26.39 -43.87
C SER A 2 15.52 24.94 -43.57
N SER A 3 16.43 24.17 -42.95
CA SER A 3 16.18 22.80 -42.50
C SER A 3 15.34 22.85 -41.23
N TYR A 4 14.01 22.89 -41.36
CA TYR A 4 13.12 22.85 -40.19
C TYR A 4 13.42 21.61 -39.34
N LYS A 5 13.78 21.84 -38.08
CA LYS A 5 14.06 20.76 -37.13
C LYS A 5 12.75 20.04 -36.84
N TYR A 6 12.76 18.70 -36.83
CA TYR A 6 11.55 17.89 -36.60
C TYR A 6 10.75 18.30 -35.35
N SER A 7 11.46 18.76 -34.30
CA SER A 7 10.88 19.31 -33.07
C SER A 7 9.99 20.54 -33.27
N GLU A 8 10.22 21.33 -34.31
CA GLU A 8 9.43 22.53 -34.63
C GLU A 8 8.19 22.17 -35.44
N LEU A 9 8.30 21.21 -36.37
CA LEU A 9 7.17 20.73 -37.17
C LEU A 9 6.08 20.07 -36.33
N ILE A 10 6.46 19.39 -35.24
CA ILE A 10 5.54 18.75 -34.29
C ILE A 10 4.63 19.76 -33.58
N LYS A 11 5.12 21.00 -33.35
CA LYS A 11 4.36 22.05 -32.66
C LYS A 11 3.31 22.71 -33.55
N LEU A 12 3.41 22.52 -34.87
CA LEU A 12 2.45 23.06 -35.84
C LEU A 12 1.15 22.23 -35.83
N GLY A 13 -0.01 22.87 -35.98
CA GLY A 13 -1.32 22.20 -36.03
C GLY A 13 -1.63 21.44 -37.33
N THR A 14 -0.62 21.15 -38.17
CA THR A 14 -0.81 20.54 -39.50
C THR A 14 -1.29 19.09 -39.39
N GLN A 15 -1.91 18.58 -40.47
CA GLN A 15 -2.33 17.17 -40.51
C GLN A 15 -1.14 16.20 -40.43
N TYR A 16 0.00 16.57 -41.02
CA TYR A 16 1.25 15.80 -40.93
C TYR A 16 1.75 15.70 -39.49
N ALA A 17 1.83 16.83 -38.77
CA ALA A 17 2.26 16.87 -37.37
C ALA A 17 1.38 15.98 -36.48
N ARG A 18 0.05 16.03 -36.65
CA ARG A 18 -0.89 15.15 -35.92
C ARG A 18 -0.65 13.66 -36.19
N ARG A 19 -0.37 13.27 -37.44
CA ARG A 19 -0.07 11.87 -37.81
C ARG A 19 1.28 11.41 -37.24
N MET A 20 2.29 12.28 -37.26
CA MET A 20 3.61 11.99 -36.68
C MET A 20 3.56 11.83 -35.16
N ASN A 21 2.81 12.67 -34.44
CA ASN A 21 2.61 12.54 -32.99
C ASN A 21 1.89 11.23 -32.63
N TYR A 22 0.86 10.88 -33.40
CA TYR A 22 0.12 9.64 -33.20
C TYR A 22 1.00 8.39 -33.42
N LEU A 23 1.85 8.41 -34.46
CA LEU A 23 2.80 7.33 -34.75
C LEU A 23 3.87 7.22 -33.65
N SER A 24 4.45 8.33 -33.22
CA SER A 24 5.44 8.37 -32.13
C SER A 24 4.88 7.73 -30.86
N ASN A 25 3.70 8.16 -30.42
CA ASN A 25 3.07 7.64 -29.20
C ASN A 25 2.78 6.13 -29.33
N ARG A 26 2.45 5.64 -30.53
CA ARG A 26 2.28 4.20 -30.77
C ARG A 26 3.58 3.42 -30.71
N ILE A 27 4.67 3.98 -31.24
CA ILE A 27 6.01 3.36 -31.20
C ILE A 27 6.51 3.27 -29.76
N PHE A 28 6.28 4.31 -28.95
CA PHE A 28 6.77 4.38 -27.57
C PHE A 28 5.76 3.88 -26.50
N GLY A 29 4.59 3.37 -26.92
CA GLY A 29 3.59 2.81 -25.99
C GLY A 29 2.84 3.86 -25.15
N GLU A 30 2.90 5.13 -25.54
CA GLU A 30 2.17 6.23 -24.93
C GLU A 30 0.72 6.32 -25.47
N VAL A 31 -0.07 7.23 -24.91
CA VAL A 31 -1.46 7.41 -25.34
C VAL A 31 -1.51 8.05 -26.74
N ALA A 32 -1.82 7.24 -27.76
CA ALA A 32 -1.81 7.71 -29.16
C ALA A 32 -3.03 8.57 -29.52
N ARG A 33 -4.22 8.28 -28.98
CA ARG A 33 -5.43 9.07 -29.27
C ARG A 33 -5.39 10.39 -28.50
N THR A 34 -5.83 11.49 -29.11
CA THR A 34 -5.94 12.78 -28.43
C THR A 34 -7.04 12.71 -27.36
N THR A 35 -6.70 13.00 -26.12
CA THR A 35 -7.57 12.82 -24.95
C THR A 35 -7.68 14.12 -24.15
N ASN A 36 -8.80 14.32 -23.46
CA ASN A 36 -9.05 15.54 -22.69
C ASN A 36 -8.16 15.62 -21.43
N ASP A 37 -7.71 16.81 -21.04
CA ASP A 37 -6.81 17.00 -19.88
C ASP A 37 -7.37 16.45 -18.54
N LYS A 38 -8.70 16.53 -18.36
CA LYS A 38 -9.40 15.95 -17.19
C LYS A 38 -9.30 14.42 -17.11
N SER A 39 -9.09 13.75 -18.24
CA SER A 39 -8.87 12.29 -18.29
C SER A 39 -7.43 11.90 -17.99
N MET A 40 -6.50 12.87 -17.99
CA MET A 40 -5.10 12.73 -17.60
C MET A 40 -4.82 13.17 -16.14
N LYS A 41 -5.68 14.04 -15.55
CA LYS A 41 -5.51 14.62 -14.20
C LYS A 41 -6.68 14.32 -13.27
N VAL A 42 -6.40 13.62 -12.16
CA VAL A 42 -7.40 13.22 -11.14
C VAL A 42 -7.92 14.43 -10.36
N GLY A 43 -9.24 14.56 -10.34
CA GLY A 43 -10.03 15.44 -9.47
C GLY A 43 -11.48 14.97 -9.46
N CYS A 44 -11.97 14.55 -8.30
CA CYS A 44 -13.30 13.99 -8.07
C CYS A 44 -14.43 14.95 -8.50
N THR A 45 -15.36 14.47 -9.34
CA THR A 45 -16.83 14.71 -9.32
C THR A 45 -17.44 14.22 -10.65
N ILE A 46 -18.55 13.49 -10.57
CA ILE A 46 -19.27 12.92 -11.73
C ILE A 46 -20.68 13.51 -11.76
N PRO A 47 -21.03 14.36 -12.73
CA PRO A 47 -22.38 14.39 -13.26
C PRO A 47 -22.49 13.37 -14.39
N LYS A 48 -23.55 12.57 -14.33
CA LYS A 48 -23.96 11.59 -15.35
C LYS A 48 -24.09 12.27 -16.71
N LEU A 49 -23.70 11.60 -17.80
CA LEU A 49 -24.40 11.57 -19.10
C LEU A 49 -23.57 10.76 -20.15
N ASN A 50 -24.29 9.87 -20.85
CA ASN A 50 -23.99 9.17 -22.12
C ASN A 50 -22.95 8.01 -22.12
N LEU A 51 -23.46 6.78 -22.32
CA LEU A 51 -22.73 5.48 -22.28
C LEU A 51 -21.50 5.36 -23.19
N THR A 52 -21.45 6.03 -24.34
CA THR A 52 -20.30 5.99 -25.25
C THR A 52 -19.13 6.86 -24.79
N ILE A 53 -19.41 7.94 -24.05
CA ILE A 53 -18.40 8.81 -23.43
C ILE A 53 -17.82 8.12 -22.17
N ILE A 54 -18.60 7.26 -21.50
CA ILE A 54 -18.19 6.52 -20.29
C ILE A 54 -17.05 5.53 -20.61
N LEU A 55 -17.10 4.81 -21.73
CA LEU A 55 -16.07 3.82 -22.09
C LEU A 55 -14.69 4.45 -22.38
N ILE A 56 -14.66 5.60 -23.08
CA ILE A 56 -13.41 6.33 -23.35
C ILE A 56 -12.91 7.05 -22.08
N ARG A 57 -13.82 7.53 -21.22
CA ARG A 57 -13.52 8.21 -19.94
C ARG A 57 -12.85 7.29 -18.92
N LEU A 58 -13.25 6.01 -18.86
CA LEU A 58 -12.69 5.03 -17.92
C LEU A 58 -11.27 4.57 -18.31
N TYR A 59 -10.97 4.45 -19.61
CA TYR A 59 -9.70 3.88 -20.10
C TYR A 59 -8.44 4.67 -19.70
N LEU A 60 -8.53 6.00 -19.50
CA LEU A 60 -7.35 6.87 -19.29
C LEU A 60 -7.03 7.16 -17.83
N GLN A 61 -8.05 7.20 -16.97
CA GLN A 61 -7.88 7.21 -15.52
C GLN A 61 -7.16 5.94 -15.04
N VAL A 62 -7.46 4.82 -15.71
CA VAL A 62 -6.81 3.53 -15.54
C VAL A 62 -5.31 3.62 -15.87
N VAL A 63 -4.89 4.23 -16.98
CA VAL A 63 -3.46 4.28 -17.34
C VAL A 63 -2.58 4.86 -16.23
N ARG A 64 -3.00 5.95 -15.58
CA ARG A 64 -2.23 6.54 -14.47
C ARG A 64 -2.33 5.72 -13.17
N MET A 65 -3.52 5.19 -12.87
CA MET A 65 -3.77 4.34 -11.69
C MET A 65 -2.97 3.04 -11.72
N PHE A 66 -2.72 2.48 -12.90
CA PHE A 66 -1.98 1.24 -13.09
C PHE A 66 -0.47 1.46 -13.34
N SER A 67 -0.06 2.71 -13.60
CA SER A 67 1.36 3.08 -13.69
C SER A 67 1.98 3.26 -12.30
N GLU A 68 1.22 3.83 -11.36
CA GLU A 68 1.65 3.95 -9.96
C GLU A 68 1.33 2.68 -9.17
N GLU A 69 2.17 2.36 -8.19
CA GLU A 69 1.82 1.30 -7.25
C GLU A 69 0.62 1.70 -6.39
N PRO A 70 -0.38 0.81 -6.23
CA PRO A 70 -1.51 1.08 -5.38
C PRO A 70 -1.04 1.26 -3.94
N ILE A 71 -1.69 2.16 -3.20
CA ILE A 71 -1.27 2.57 -1.86
C ILE A 71 -1.06 1.39 -0.90
N GLN A 72 -1.87 0.33 -1.04
CA GLN A 72 -1.84 -0.86 -0.20
C GLN A 72 -0.61 -1.74 -0.41
N LYS A 73 0.06 -1.63 -1.57
CA LYS A 73 1.28 -2.40 -1.88
C LYS A 73 2.55 -1.64 -1.55
N ARG A 74 2.46 -0.33 -1.32
CA ARG A 74 3.61 0.50 -0.99
C ARG A 74 4.26 -0.05 0.27
N ASP A 75 5.58 -0.22 0.22
CA ASP A 75 6.36 -0.86 1.28
C ASP A 75 6.10 -0.23 2.66
N TYR A 76 6.09 1.11 2.72
CA TYR A 76 5.79 1.87 3.93
C TYR A 76 4.41 1.57 4.56
N VAL A 77 3.42 1.22 3.73
CA VAL A 77 2.06 0.91 4.20
C VAL A 77 1.98 -0.53 4.69
N VAL A 78 2.56 -1.47 3.95
CA VAL A 78 2.57 -2.90 4.31
C VAL A 78 3.42 -3.16 5.54
N ASN A 79 4.63 -2.61 5.55
CA ASN A 79 5.65 -2.81 6.58
C ASN A 79 5.69 -1.65 7.57
N TRP A 80 4.54 -1.04 7.87
CA TRP A 80 4.44 0.06 8.83
C TRP A 80 4.93 -0.34 10.23
N TYR A 81 4.55 -1.53 10.69
CA TYR A 81 4.98 -2.05 11.98
C TYR A 81 6.15 -3.03 11.81
N PRO A 82 7.14 -2.96 12.72
CA PRO A 82 8.20 -3.97 12.75
C PRO A 82 7.62 -5.32 13.15
N ARG A 83 8.38 -6.36 12.87
CA ARG A 83 7.96 -7.74 13.04
C ARG A 83 8.11 -8.23 14.49
N HIS A 84 7.29 -7.68 15.36
CA HIS A 84 7.39 -7.83 16.82
C HIS A 84 7.26 -9.28 17.34
N VAL A 85 6.58 -10.16 16.60
CA VAL A 85 6.44 -11.58 16.98
C VAL A 85 7.78 -12.30 16.86
N GLU A 86 8.49 -12.09 15.75
CA GLU A 86 9.80 -12.70 15.50
C GLU A 86 10.84 -12.18 16.47
N THR A 87 10.84 -10.86 16.72
CA THR A 87 11.77 -10.27 17.69
C THR A 87 11.49 -10.77 19.11
N HIS A 88 10.22 -10.87 19.53
CA HIS A 88 9.87 -11.42 20.84
C HIS A 88 10.31 -12.88 20.99
N LEU A 89 10.08 -13.71 19.96
CA LEU A 89 10.46 -15.12 19.99
C LEU A 89 11.98 -15.29 20.04
N LEU A 90 12.71 -14.49 19.25
CA LEU A 90 14.17 -14.46 19.27
C LEU A 90 14.70 -14.15 20.67
N MET A 91 14.23 -13.07 21.29
CA MET A 91 14.69 -12.66 22.62
C MET A 91 14.33 -13.68 23.71
N LYS A 92 13.18 -14.35 23.57
CA LYS A 92 12.80 -15.44 24.46
C LYS A 92 13.73 -16.63 24.32
N ASN A 93 14.00 -17.08 23.10
CA ASN A 93 14.92 -18.21 22.86
C ASN A 93 16.33 -17.89 23.38
N LEU A 94 16.80 -16.65 23.19
CA LEU A 94 18.08 -16.20 23.74
C LEU A 94 18.12 -16.23 25.27
N ARG A 95 17.00 -15.92 25.94
CA ARG A 95 16.87 -16.08 27.39
C ARG A 95 16.91 -17.54 27.81
N ASP A 96 16.21 -18.41 27.07
CA ASP A 96 16.18 -19.85 27.36
C ASP A 96 17.57 -20.49 27.21
N TYR A 97 18.40 -19.98 26.28
CA TYR A 97 19.81 -20.35 26.15
C TYR A 97 20.74 -19.69 27.18
N GLY A 98 20.25 -18.73 27.97
CA GLY A 98 21.06 -17.97 28.94
C GLY A 98 21.97 -16.93 28.31
N LEU A 99 21.80 -16.62 27.02
CA LEU A 99 22.60 -15.61 26.30
C LEU A 99 22.05 -14.19 26.49
N PHE A 100 20.76 -14.07 26.83
CA PHE A 100 20.10 -12.79 27.08
C PHE A 100 19.43 -12.77 28.46
N ARG A 101 19.62 -11.68 29.21
CA ARG A 101 18.99 -11.45 30.51
C ARG A 101 17.86 -10.42 30.38
N ASP A 102 16.62 -10.86 30.60
CA ASP A 102 15.42 -10.02 30.53
C ASP A 102 14.91 -9.69 31.94
N GLU A 103 15.36 -8.58 32.49
CA GLU A 103 14.97 -8.10 33.83
C GLU A 103 13.46 -7.88 33.95
N HIS A 104 12.80 -7.49 32.85
CA HIS A 104 11.38 -7.25 32.84
C HIS A 104 10.57 -8.54 32.97
N GLN A 105 11.02 -9.64 32.34
CA GLN A 105 10.41 -10.95 32.54
C GLN A 105 10.70 -11.51 33.94
N ASP A 106 11.93 -11.36 34.43
CA ASP A 106 12.31 -11.80 35.79
C ASP A 106 11.39 -11.16 36.85
N PHE A 107 11.15 -9.84 36.74
CA PHE A 107 10.23 -9.13 37.61
C PHE A 107 8.78 -9.67 37.52
N LYS A 108 8.29 -9.94 36.31
CA LYS A 108 6.95 -10.49 36.10
C LYS A 108 6.81 -11.91 36.67
N GLU A 109 7.83 -12.73 36.54
CA GLU A 109 7.86 -14.09 37.10
C GLU A 109 7.83 -14.04 38.64
N GLU A 110 8.61 -13.15 39.24
CA GLU A 110 8.64 -12.98 40.70
C GLU A 110 7.30 -12.46 41.24
N MET A 111 6.70 -11.47 40.57
CA MET A 111 5.37 -10.97 40.95
C MET A 111 4.28 -12.06 40.83
N LYS A 112 4.38 -12.94 39.84
CA LYS A 112 3.48 -14.09 39.70
C LYS A 112 3.72 -15.10 40.82
N ARG A 113 4.97 -15.36 41.21
CA ARG A 113 5.33 -16.26 42.32
C ARG A 113 4.72 -15.79 43.63
N LEU A 114 4.94 -14.53 44.01
CA LEU A 114 4.37 -13.93 45.22
C LEU A 114 2.83 -13.94 45.20
N ARG A 115 2.23 -13.69 44.03
CA ARG A 115 0.77 -13.75 43.87
C ARG A 115 0.21 -15.15 44.09
N LYS A 116 0.92 -16.20 43.66
CA LYS A 116 0.55 -17.61 43.91
C LYS A 116 0.64 -17.94 45.40
N LEU A 117 1.71 -17.53 46.08
CA LEU A 117 1.87 -17.75 47.53
C LEU A 117 0.75 -17.10 48.34
N ARG A 118 0.28 -15.93 47.91
CA ARG A 118 -0.88 -15.24 48.52
C ARG A 118 -2.23 -15.92 48.21
N GLY A 119 -2.25 -17.01 47.46
CA GLY A 119 -3.49 -17.66 47.02
C GLY A 119 -4.28 -16.88 45.96
N LYS A 120 -3.70 -15.82 45.38
CA LYS A 120 -4.34 -15.00 44.33
C LYS A 120 -3.88 -15.40 42.92
N ALA A 121 -3.49 -16.66 42.76
CA ALA A 121 -3.11 -17.21 41.47
C ALA A 121 -4.28 -17.11 40.47
N ALA A 122 -3.97 -16.98 39.18
CA ALA A 122 -5.00 -17.06 38.17
C ALA A 122 -5.65 -18.46 38.22
N PRO A 123 -6.99 -18.57 38.25
CA PRO A 123 -7.66 -19.87 38.22
C PRO A 123 -7.37 -20.59 36.90
N LYS A 124 -7.46 -21.92 36.90
CA LYS A 124 -7.35 -22.67 35.64
C LYS A 124 -8.50 -22.27 34.71
N LYS A 125 -8.23 -22.30 33.40
CA LYS A 125 -9.24 -21.96 32.38
C LYS A 125 -10.47 -22.88 32.57
N GLY A 126 -11.63 -22.29 32.81
CA GLY A 126 -12.88 -23.03 33.09
C GLY A 126 -13.30 -23.04 34.57
N GLU A 127 -12.36 -22.96 35.51
CA GLU A 127 -12.61 -22.96 36.96
C GLU A 127 -12.83 -21.53 37.52
N GLY A 128 -13.35 -20.63 36.69
CA GLY A 128 -13.59 -19.25 37.11
C GLY A 128 -14.70 -19.15 38.16
N LYS A 129 -14.80 -18.00 38.83
CA LYS A 129 -15.83 -17.72 39.86
C LYS A 129 -17.28 -17.98 39.41
N ARG A 130 -17.54 -18.01 38.11
CA ARG A 130 -18.85 -18.36 37.53
C ARG A 130 -19.13 -19.86 37.59
N ALA A 131 -18.11 -20.70 37.40
CA ALA A 131 -18.24 -22.15 37.45
C ALA A 131 -18.42 -22.67 38.88
N SER A 132 -17.79 -22.02 39.86
CA SER A 132 -17.93 -22.40 41.28
C SER A 132 -19.28 -22.05 41.92
N LYS A 133 -20.15 -21.34 41.21
CA LYS A 133 -21.48 -20.90 41.68
C LYS A 133 -22.62 -21.79 41.19
N LYS A 134 -22.32 -22.78 40.36
CA LYS A 134 -23.29 -23.71 39.78
C LYS A 134 -23.27 -25.01 40.58
#